data_AF-A0A7C5I8N6-F1
#
_entry.id   AF-A0A7C5I8N6-F1
#
_cell.length_a   1.000
_cell.length_b   1.000
_cell.length_c   1.000
_cell.angle_alpha   90.00
_cell.angle_beta   90.00
_cell.angle_gamma   90.00
#
_symmetry.space_group_name_H-M   'P 1'
#
loop_
_entity.id
_entity.type
_entity.pdbx_description
1 polymer ?
#
loop_
_entity_poly.entity_id
_entity_poly.type
_entity_poly.pdbx_seq_one_letter_code
_entity_poly.pdbx_strand_id
1 'polypeptide(L)'
;MRGVAVYWWKLAAAALVAAAEAYAQENQAPSRRIVVSIPDRQMAVIEDGRIVKLYPVAVGAPRSPSPVGSFRIATRVVNPAWYQPGKVVPPGPENPLGPRWIGLDHKGYGIHGTNSPRSIGGAKSRGCIRMRNADVVELFERVAIGDVVELRPEPMAELQKVLASSEILLAER
;
A
#
# COMPACT_ATOMS: atom_id res chain seq x y z
N MET A 1 -61.06 5.58 9.45
CA MET A 1 -59.79 5.24 10.14
C MET A 1 -58.95 4.30 9.27
N ARG A 2 -58.19 4.81 8.28
CA ARG A 2 -57.31 4.00 7.40
C ARG A 2 -55.98 4.70 7.01
N GLY A 3 -55.63 5.81 7.68
CA GLY A 3 -54.50 6.66 7.27
C GLY A 3 -53.17 6.36 7.96
N VAL A 4 -53.17 5.58 9.05
CA VAL A 4 -51.97 5.46 9.89
C VAL A 4 -51.04 4.35 9.38
N ALA A 5 -51.54 3.14 9.12
CA ALA A 5 -50.72 1.98 8.73
C ALA A 5 -49.84 2.19 7.47
N VAL A 6 -50.25 3.06 6.54
CA VAL A 6 -49.52 3.35 5.29
C VAL A 6 -48.25 4.18 5.52
N TYR A 7 -48.14 4.89 6.64
CA TYR A 7 -46.96 5.70 6.96
C TYR A 7 -45.89 4.92 7.73
N TRP A 8 -46.29 3.95 8.56
CA TRP A 8 -45.36 3.20 9.40
C TRP A 8 -44.43 2.27 8.60
N TRP A 9 -44.93 1.64 7.53
CA TRP A 9 -44.07 0.78 6.69
C TRP A 9 -43.05 1.59 5.88
N LYS A 10 -43.39 2.82 5.45
CA LYS A 10 -42.45 3.72 4.75
C LYS A 10 -41.33 4.19 5.67
N LEU A 11 -41.65 4.53 6.92
CA LEU A 11 -40.66 4.90 7.93
C LEU A 11 -39.75 3.72 8.29
N ALA A 12 -40.30 2.51 8.45
CA ALA A 12 -39.52 1.31 8.71
C ALA A 12 -38.60 0.96 7.53
N ALA A 13 -39.08 1.06 6.28
CA ALA A 13 -38.26 0.83 5.09
C ALA A 13 -37.12 1.86 4.96
N ALA A 14 -37.38 3.14 5.23
CA ALA A 14 -36.36 4.19 5.22
C ALA A 14 -35.29 3.94 6.31
N ALA A 15 -35.68 3.51 7.51
CA ALA A 15 -34.74 3.18 8.58
C ALA A 15 -33.87 1.95 8.25
N LEU A 16 -34.44 0.94 7.59
CA LEU A 16 -33.70 -0.24 7.10
C LEU A 16 -32.67 0.12 6.02
N VAL A 17 -33.03 1.00 5.08
CA VAL A 17 -32.10 1.49 4.05
C VAL A 17 -30.97 2.30 4.68
N ALA A 18 -31.28 3.24 5.56
CA ALA A 18 -30.27 4.05 6.24
C ALA A 18 -29.31 3.20 7.10
N ALA A 19 -29.83 2.17 7.78
CA ALA A 19 -28.99 1.24 8.55
C ALA A 19 -28.09 0.40 7.63
N ALA A 20 -28.59 -0.03 6.47
CA ALA A 20 -27.78 -0.76 5.49
C ALA A 20 -26.70 0.12 4.85
N GLU A 21 -27.01 1.38 4.56
CA GLU A 21 -26.04 2.38 4.07
C GLU A 21 -24.96 2.67 5.14
N ALA A 22 -25.36 2.90 6.38
CA ALA A 22 -24.42 3.12 7.49
C ALA A 22 -23.52 1.90 7.72
N TYR A 23 -24.08 0.69 7.70
CA TYR A 23 -23.31 -0.54 7.80
C TYR A 23 -22.34 -0.72 6.63
N ALA A 24 -22.77 -0.42 5.40
CA ALA A 24 -21.90 -0.49 4.23
C ALA A 24 -20.76 0.52 4.30
N GLN A 25 -21.04 1.73 4.80
CA GLN A 25 -20.07 2.81 4.93
C GLN A 25 -19.06 2.54 6.05
N GLU A 26 -19.49 1.93 7.16
CA GLU A 26 -18.60 1.48 8.25
C GLU A 26 -17.71 0.30 7.84
N ASN A 27 -18.19 -0.58 6.96
CA ASN A 27 -17.43 -1.72 6.45
C ASN A 27 -16.67 -1.42 5.14
N GLN A 28 -16.64 -0.17 4.69
CA GLN A 28 -15.88 0.21 3.52
C GLN A 28 -14.39 0.25 3.88
N ALA A 29 -13.57 -0.53 3.17
CA ALA A 29 -12.13 -0.50 3.37
C ALA A 29 -11.59 0.93 3.17
N PRO A 30 -10.63 1.39 3.99
CA PRO A 30 -10.11 2.74 3.87
C PRO A 30 -9.53 2.95 2.49
N SER A 31 -9.61 4.19 1.98
CA SER A 31 -8.95 4.55 0.73
C SER A 31 -7.44 4.54 0.97
N ARG A 32 -6.78 3.41 0.70
CA ARG A 32 -5.36 3.21 0.94
C ARG A 32 -4.51 3.50 -0.30
N ARG A 33 -3.44 4.27 -0.11
CA ARG A 33 -2.37 4.48 -1.08
C ARG A 33 -1.01 4.28 -0.43
N ILE A 34 -0.09 3.65 -1.15
CA ILE A 34 1.31 3.50 -0.75
C ILE A 34 2.12 4.39 -1.68
N VAL A 35 2.88 5.33 -1.13
CA VAL A 35 3.67 6.27 -1.92
C VAL A 35 5.14 6.12 -1.56
N VAL A 36 5.97 5.80 -2.53
CA VAL A 36 7.42 5.66 -2.39
C VAL A 36 8.10 6.86 -3.02
N SER A 37 8.76 7.68 -2.22
CA SER A 37 9.72 8.67 -2.72
C SER A 37 11.04 7.98 -3.01
N ILE A 38 11.40 7.89 -4.29
CA ILE A 38 12.66 7.32 -4.75
C ILE A 38 13.88 8.13 -4.25
N PRO A 39 13.93 9.47 -4.38
CA PRO A 39 15.11 10.24 -3.95
C PRO A 39 15.34 10.15 -2.43
N ASP A 40 14.27 10.18 -1.63
CA ASP A 40 14.37 10.15 -0.17
C ASP A 40 14.48 8.73 0.39
N ARG A 41 14.15 7.72 -0.43
CA ARG A 41 14.13 6.30 -0.05
C ARG A 41 13.23 6.08 1.16
N GLN A 42 12.05 6.68 1.08
CA GLN A 42 11.00 6.59 2.08
C GLN A 42 9.70 6.14 1.43
N MET A 43 8.94 5.36 2.17
CA MET A 43 7.59 4.92 1.81
C MET A 43 6.60 5.45 2.84
N ALA A 44 5.55 6.10 2.37
CA ALA A 44 4.40 6.50 3.16
C ALA A 44 3.22 5.56 2.88
N VAL A 45 2.52 5.16 3.94
CA VAL A 45 1.19 4.56 3.83
C VAL A 45 0.18 5.63 4.19
N ILE A 46 -0.75 5.86 3.28
CA ILE A 46 -1.81 6.86 3.38
C ILE A 46 -3.13 6.13 3.48
N GLU A 47 -3.89 6.42 4.52
CA GLU A 47 -5.26 5.92 4.71
C GLU A 47 -6.16 7.14 4.93
N ASP A 48 -7.19 7.26 4.11
CA ASP A 48 -8.20 8.35 4.17
C ASP A 48 -7.57 9.76 4.21
N GLY A 49 -6.63 9.98 3.29
CA GLY A 49 -5.92 11.26 3.12
C GLY A 49 -4.68 11.42 4.02
N ARG A 50 -4.61 10.68 5.13
CA ARG A 50 -3.59 10.89 6.17
C ARG A 50 -2.47 9.89 6.08
N ILE A 51 -1.23 10.36 6.29
CA ILE A 51 -0.08 9.48 6.45
C ILE A 51 -0.17 8.78 7.81
N VAL A 52 -0.39 7.46 7.78
CA VAL A 52 -0.49 6.63 8.99
C VAL A 52 0.83 5.96 9.35
N LYS A 53 1.71 5.74 8.36
CA LYS A 53 3.03 5.11 8.55
C LYS A 53 4.06 5.66 7.58
N LEU A 54 5.32 5.70 8.06
CA LEU A 54 6.50 6.01 7.27
C LEU A 54 7.56 4.92 7.47
N TYR A 55 8.13 4.45 6.37
CA TYR A 55 9.15 3.40 6.36
C TYR A 55 10.39 3.84 5.60
N PRO A 56 11.60 3.65 6.15
CA PRO A 56 12.81 3.73 5.36
C PRO A 56 12.89 2.51 4.43
N VAL A 57 13.22 2.73 3.17
CA VAL A 57 13.30 1.66 2.16
C VAL A 57 14.63 1.69 1.42
N ALA A 58 14.94 0.63 0.68
CA ALA A 58 15.95 0.66 -0.38
C ALA A 58 15.24 0.63 -1.73
N VAL A 59 15.81 1.35 -2.69
CA VAL A 59 15.29 1.43 -4.07
C VAL A 59 16.31 0.85 -5.06
N GLY A 60 15.92 0.80 -6.33
CA GLY A 60 16.78 0.38 -7.44
C GLY A 60 18.07 1.17 -7.51
N ALA A 61 19.18 0.49 -7.78
CA ALA A 61 20.45 1.14 -8.06
C ALA A 61 20.36 1.98 -9.36
N PRO A 62 21.24 2.98 -9.58
CA PRO A 62 21.21 3.78 -10.81
C PRO A 62 21.27 2.97 -12.11
N ARG A 63 21.98 1.83 -12.10
CA ARG A 63 22.06 0.91 -13.25
C ARG A 63 20.84 -0.01 -13.43
N SER A 64 19.94 -0.03 -12.46
CA SER A 64 18.71 -0.82 -12.45
C SER A 64 17.65 -0.11 -11.58
N PRO A 65 17.18 1.07 -12.03
CA PRO A 65 16.36 1.95 -11.22
C PRO A 65 14.99 1.33 -10.94
N SER A 66 14.35 1.78 -9.87
CA SER A 66 12.94 1.47 -9.63
C SER A 66 12.08 2.18 -10.67
N PRO A 67 11.05 1.52 -11.24
CA PRO A 67 10.20 2.12 -12.24
C PRO A 67 9.34 3.22 -11.60
N VAL A 68 9.28 4.39 -12.23
CA VAL A 68 8.37 5.47 -11.82
C VAL A 68 6.98 5.18 -12.38
N GLY A 69 5.94 5.39 -11.59
CA GLY A 69 4.57 5.20 -12.03
C GLY A 69 3.59 4.86 -10.91
N SER A 70 2.34 4.59 -11.32
CA SER A 70 1.29 4.08 -10.46
C SER A 70 1.03 2.62 -10.80
N PHE A 71 0.97 1.79 -9.77
CA PHE A 71 0.86 0.34 -9.83
C PHE A 71 -0.21 -0.13 -8.85
N ARG A 72 -0.58 -1.41 -8.93
CA ARG A 72 -1.44 -2.06 -7.95
C ARG A 72 -0.77 -3.27 -7.34
N ILE A 73 -1.08 -3.54 -6.07
CA ILE A 73 -0.71 -4.82 -5.45
C ILE A 73 -1.47 -5.94 -6.16
N ALA A 74 -0.74 -6.80 -6.86
CA ALA A 74 -1.29 -7.94 -7.59
C ALA A 74 -1.20 -9.25 -6.78
N THR A 75 -0.14 -9.41 -5.98
CA THR A 75 0.09 -10.66 -5.22
C THR A 75 0.67 -10.40 -3.85
N ARG A 76 0.37 -11.29 -2.91
CA ARG A 76 0.87 -11.27 -1.53
C ARG A 76 1.29 -12.69 -1.14
N VAL A 77 2.55 -12.87 -0.74
CA VAL A 77 3.09 -14.19 -0.38
C VAL A 77 3.84 -14.11 0.95
N VAL A 78 3.44 -14.97 1.89
CA VAL A 78 4.15 -15.19 3.16
C VAL A 78 5.28 -16.18 2.91
N ASN A 79 6.48 -15.88 3.42
CA ASN A 79 7.67 -16.73 3.30
C ASN A 79 7.89 -17.18 1.83
N PRO A 80 8.09 -16.23 0.90
CA PRO A 80 8.25 -16.54 -0.51
C PRO A 80 9.54 -17.31 -0.78
N ALA A 81 9.51 -18.30 -1.68
CA ALA A 81 10.73 -18.78 -2.32
C ALA A 81 11.20 -17.73 -3.34
N TRP A 82 12.51 -17.61 -3.52
CA TRP A 82 13.10 -16.75 -4.54
C TRP A 82 13.60 -17.57 -5.72
N TYR A 83 13.23 -17.14 -6.93
CA TYR A 83 13.52 -17.84 -8.17
C TYR A 83 14.44 -16.99 -9.06
N GLN A 84 15.47 -17.62 -9.59
CA GLN A 84 16.28 -17.09 -10.69
C GLN A 84 16.66 -18.24 -11.64
N PRO A 85 17.10 -17.96 -12.89
CA PRO A 85 17.53 -19.00 -13.80
C PRO A 85 18.54 -19.95 -13.14
N GLY A 86 18.21 -21.24 -13.10
CA GLY A 86 19.07 -22.29 -12.53
C GLY A 86 19.20 -22.33 -11.01
N LYS A 87 18.48 -21.48 -10.24
CA LYS A 87 18.56 -21.50 -8.77
C LYS A 87 17.24 -21.09 -8.11
N VAL A 88 16.81 -21.93 -7.18
CA VAL A 88 15.71 -21.65 -6.25
C VAL A 88 16.32 -21.50 -4.86
N VAL A 89 15.98 -20.40 -4.17
CA VAL A 89 16.34 -20.21 -2.77
C VAL A 89 15.07 -20.34 -1.95
N PRO A 90 14.97 -21.35 -1.05
CA PRO A 90 13.79 -21.54 -0.22
C PRO A 90 13.61 -20.39 0.78
N PRO A 91 12.46 -20.30 1.45
CA PRO A 91 12.28 -19.34 2.53
C PRO A 91 13.31 -19.55 3.65
N GLY A 92 13.86 -18.47 4.19
CA GLY A 92 14.85 -18.53 5.26
C GLY A 92 15.81 -17.33 5.27
N PRO A 93 16.81 -17.33 6.17
CA PRO A 93 17.75 -16.21 6.34
C PRO A 93 18.51 -15.82 5.07
N GLU A 94 18.80 -16.80 4.20
CA GLU A 94 19.53 -16.58 2.94
C GLU A 94 18.65 -16.07 1.80
N ASN A 95 17.32 -16.01 1.98
CA ASN A 95 16.40 -15.61 0.94
C ASN A 95 16.42 -14.08 0.75
N PRO A 96 16.74 -13.58 -0.46
CA PRO A 96 16.84 -12.14 -0.70
C PRO A 96 15.50 -11.40 -0.64
N LEU A 97 14.37 -12.10 -0.70
CA LEU A 97 13.04 -11.53 -0.55
C LEU A 97 12.63 -11.34 0.91
N GLY A 98 13.31 -11.99 1.85
CA GLY A 98 12.95 -11.95 3.26
C GLY A 98 11.58 -12.62 3.54
N PRO A 99 10.87 -12.20 4.59
CA PRO A 99 9.70 -12.93 5.10
C PRO A 99 8.39 -12.67 4.33
N ARG A 100 8.33 -11.62 3.50
CA ARG A 100 7.10 -11.20 2.80
C ARG A 100 7.43 -10.69 1.40
N TRP A 101 6.54 -11.02 0.47
CA TRP A 101 6.52 -10.48 -0.88
C TRP A 101 5.16 -9.85 -1.16
N ILE A 102 5.19 -8.60 -1.62
CA ILE A 102 4.03 -7.82 -2.08
C ILE A 102 4.32 -7.48 -3.55
N GLY A 103 3.83 -8.31 -4.47
CA GLY A 103 4.10 -8.15 -5.90
C GLY A 103 3.18 -7.12 -6.52
N LEU A 104 3.75 -6.28 -7.39
CA LEU A 104 3.01 -5.29 -8.17
C LEU A 104 2.46 -5.93 -9.46
N ASP A 105 1.50 -5.27 -10.08
CA ASP A 105 1.04 -5.54 -11.45
C ASP A 105 2.08 -5.19 -12.53
N HIS A 106 3.32 -4.95 -12.13
CA HIS A 106 4.48 -4.83 -12.99
C HIS A 106 5.41 -6.04 -12.82
N LYS A 107 5.47 -6.89 -13.86
CA LYS A 107 6.12 -8.21 -13.80
C LYS A 107 7.55 -8.14 -13.25
N GLY A 108 7.80 -8.87 -12.17
CA GLY A 108 9.12 -8.96 -11.55
C GLY A 108 9.44 -7.86 -10.54
N TYR A 109 8.50 -6.95 -10.27
CA TYR A 109 8.66 -5.87 -9.31
C TYR A 109 7.71 -6.03 -8.12
N GLY A 110 8.19 -5.61 -6.95
CA GLY A 110 7.47 -5.78 -5.70
C GLY A 110 8.12 -5.02 -4.56
N ILE A 111 7.39 -4.98 -3.46
CA ILE A 111 7.86 -4.57 -2.14
C ILE A 111 8.15 -5.84 -1.34
N HIS A 112 9.33 -5.94 -0.75
CA HIS A 112 9.73 -7.15 -0.03
C HIS A 112 10.72 -6.87 1.11
N GLY A 113 10.96 -7.88 1.95
CA GLY A 113 11.99 -7.81 2.99
C GLY A 113 13.40 -7.90 2.43
N THR A 114 14.37 -8.33 3.21
CA THR A 114 15.74 -8.51 2.73
C THR A 114 16.57 -9.39 3.66
N ASN A 115 17.50 -10.16 3.09
CA ASN A 115 18.60 -10.79 3.82
C ASN A 115 19.81 -9.84 4.01
N SER A 116 19.75 -8.63 3.45
CA SER A 116 20.82 -7.62 3.51
C SER A 116 20.28 -6.35 4.18
N PRO A 117 20.13 -6.33 5.52
CA PRO A 117 19.53 -5.20 6.24
C PRO A 117 20.32 -3.89 6.07
N ARG A 118 21.64 -3.97 5.86
CA ARG A 118 22.50 -2.81 5.55
C ARG A 118 22.24 -2.17 4.17
N SER A 119 21.34 -2.73 3.37
CA SER A 119 20.92 -2.12 2.11
C SER A 119 19.83 -1.07 2.26
N ILE A 120 19.07 -1.10 3.36
CA ILE A 120 17.99 -0.15 3.64
C ILE A 120 18.53 1.28 3.74
N GLY A 121 17.81 2.23 3.15
CA GLY A 121 18.25 3.62 3.03
C GLY A 121 19.24 3.84 1.89
N GLY A 122 19.44 2.87 0.98
CA GLY A 122 20.32 3.00 -0.19
C GLY A 122 19.65 2.68 -1.53
N ALA A 123 20.31 3.02 -2.64
CA ALA A 123 19.94 2.63 -3.99
C ALA A 123 20.74 1.38 -4.41
N LYS A 124 20.32 0.20 -3.94
CA LYS A 124 21.10 -1.05 -4.01
C LYS A 124 20.32 -2.27 -4.51
N SER A 125 19.05 -2.11 -4.85
CA SER A 125 18.24 -3.21 -5.37
C SER A 125 18.34 -3.30 -6.90
N ARG A 126 17.75 -4.37 -7.47
CA ARG A 126 17.58 -4.55 -8.92
C ARG A 126 16.24 -3.96 -9.41
N GLY A 127 15.79 -2.87 -8.79
CA GLY A 127 14.56 -2.16 -9.13
C GLY A 127 13.39 -2.37 -8.15
N CYS A 128 13.37 -3.47 -7.39
CA CYS A 128 12.38 -3.70 -6.33
C CYS A 128 12.55 -2.78 -5.12
N ILE A 129 11.52 -2.64 -4.31
CA ILE A 129 11.57 -1.88 -3.06
C ILE A 129 11.88 -2.83 -1.91
N ARG A 130 13.00 -2.62 -1.23
CA ARG A 130 13.38 -3.43 -0.05
C ARG A 130 13.01 -2.71 1.23
N MET A 131 12.52 -3.46 2.20
CA MET A 131 12.19 -2.99 3.54
C MET A 131 12.95 -3.80 4.59
N ARG A 132 13.01 -3.29 5.82
CA ARG A 132 13.39 -4.13 6.96
C ARG A 132 12.36 -5.23 7.13
N ASN A 133 12.78 -6.38 7.64
CA ASN A 133 11.91 -7.54 7.77
C ASN A 133 10.73 -7.32 8.72
N ALA A 134 10.91 -6.53 9.79
CA ALA A 134 9.80 -6.14 10.66
C ALA A 134 8.80 -5.22 9.94
N ASP A 135 9.33 -4.18 9.27
CA ASP A 135 8.52 -3.20 8.54
C ASP A 135 7.69 -3.83 7.42
N VAL A 136 8.25 -4.78 6.66
CA VAL A 136 7.48 -5.47 5.60
C VAL A 136 6.42 -6.40 6.16
N VAL A 137 6.64 -7.01 7.34
CA VAL A 137 5.62 -7.82 8.00
C VAL A 137 4.47 -6.93 8.44
N GLU A 138 4.75 -5.79 9.05
CA GLU A 138 3.72 -4.81 9.42
C GLU A 138 2.95 -4.31 8.19
N LEU A 139 3.66 -3.89 7.13
CA LEU A 139 3.05 -3.44 5.89
C LEU A 139 2.16 -4.54 5.29
N PHE A 140 2.64 -5.79 5.29
CA PHE A 140 1.92 -6.92 4.73
C PHE A 140 0.58 -7.15 5.39
N GLU A 141 0.48 -7.00 6.71
CA GLU A 141 -0.80 -7.13 7.43
C GLU A 141 -1.75 -5.97 7.16
N ARG A 142 -1.21 -4.79 6.81
CA ARG A 142 -2.00 -3.60 6.52
C ARG A 142 -2.58 -3.63 5.11
N VAL A 143 -1.76 -3.91 4.09
CA VAL A 143 -2.13 -3.72 2.68
C VAL A 143 -2.91 -4.90 2.08
N ALA A 144 -3.74 -4.61 1.09
CA ALA A 144 -4.55 -5.58 0.36
C ALA A 144 -4.21 -5.63 -1.13
N ILE A 145 -4.61 -6.72 -1.80
CA ILE A 145 -4.58 -6.78 -3.27
C ILE A 145 -5.49 -5.68 -3.81
N GLY A 146 -5.02 -4.96 -4.84
CA GLY A 146 -5.73 -3.84 -5.45
C GLY A 146 -5.31 -2.46 -4.92
N ASP A 147 -4.70 -2.38 -3.73
CA ASP A 147 -4.18 -1.13 -3.18
C ASP A 147 -3.19 -0.48 -4.15
N VAL A 148 -3.26 0.84 -4.27
CA VAL A 148 -2.43 1.62 -5.19
C VAL A 148 -1.04 1.83 -4.60
N VAL A 149 -0.02 1.60 -5.42
CA VAL A 149 1.38 1.83 -5.09
C VAL A 149 1.98 2.81 -6.10
N GLU A 150 2.42 3.97 -5.64
CA GLU A 150 3.02 5.02 -6.47
C GLU A 150 4.50 5.14 -6.19
N LEU A 151 5.32 4.99 -7.23
CA LEU A 151 6.76 5.21 -7.17
C LEU A 151 7.06 6.57 -7.82
N ARG A 152 7.51 7.51 -6.99
CA ARG A 152 7.59 8.93 -7.30
C ARG A 152 9.04 9.42 -7.37
N PRO A 153 9.42 10.17 -8.42
CA PRO A 153 10.74 10.82 -8.49
C PRO A 153 10.84 12.06 -7.60
N GLU A 154 9.74 12.53 -7.02
CA GLU A 154 9.70 13.72 -6.17
C GLU A 154 10.10 13.40 -4.70
N PRO A 155 10.69 14.38 -3.98
CA PRO A 155 10.92 14.29 -2.54
C PRO A 155 9.62 14.14 -1.73
N MET A 156 9.69 13.41 -0.62
CA MET A 156 8.56 13.18 0.30
C MET A 156 7.96 14.48 0.83
N ALA A 157 8.79 15.50 1.09
CA ALA A 157 8.31 16.79 1.57
C ALA A 157 7.41 17.50 0.55
N GLU A 158 7.64 17.30 -0.76
CA GLU A 158 6.76 17.85 -1.80
C GLU A 158 5.46 17.06 -1.91
N LEU A 159 5.55 15.73 -1.82
CA LEU A 159 4.39 14.84 -1.82
C LEU A 159 3.44 15.15 -0.64
N GLN A 160 3.99 15.41 0.55
CA GLN A 160 3.22 15.81 1.72
C GLN A 160 2.45 17.12 1.51
N LYS A 161 3.05 18.10 0.84
CA LYS A 161 2.36 19.36 0.50
C LYS A 161 1.20 19.12 -0.44
N VAL A 162 1.40 18.30 -1.47
CA VAL A 162 0.34 17.94 -2.43
C VAL A 162 -0.83 17.25 -1.72
N LEU A 163 -0.54 16.31 -0.81
CA LEU A 163 -1.57 15.63 -0.02
C LEU A 163 -2.33 16.61 0.88
N ALA A 164 -1.63 17.48 1.60
CA ALA A 164 -2.25 18.49 2.45
C ALA A 164 -3.12 19.48 1.66
N SER A 165 -2.67 19.95 0.49
CA SER A 165 -3.47 20.83 -0.37
C SER A 165 -4.70 20.13 -0.93
N SER A 166 -4.63 18.83 -1.21
CA SER A 166 -5.78 18.06 -1.68
C SER A 166 -6.85 17.86 -0.60
N GLU A 167 -6.45 17.71 0.67
CA GLU A 167 -7.40 17.66 1.79
C GLU A 167 -8.14 18.98 1.97
N ILE A 168 -7.44 20.12 1.86
CA ILE A 168 -8.04 21.46 1.96
C ILE A 168 -9.09 21.67 0.86
N LEU A 169 -8.74 21.36 -0.40
CA LEU A 169 -9.66 21.49 -1.54
C LEU A 169 -10.89 20.58 -1.46
N LEU A 170 -10.79 19.45 -0.76
CA LEU A 170 -11.91 18.54 -0.52
C LEU A 170 -12.79 18.99 0.66
N ALA A 171 -12.24 19.72 1.63
CA ALA A 171 -12.97 20.24 2.79
C ALA A 171 -13.78 21.53 2.48
N GLU A 172 -13.46 22.22 1.39
CA GLU A 172 -14.13 23.46 0.94
C GLU A 172 -15.31 23.21 -0.03
N ARG A 173 -15.70 21.95 -0.25
CA ARG A 173 -16.81 21.54 -1.12
C ARG A 173 -17.90 20.84 -0.32
#